data_AF-A0A067CCV1-F1
#
_entry.id   AF-A0A067CCV1-F1
#
_cell.length_a   1.000
_cell.length_b   1.000
_cell.length_c   1.000
_cell.angle_alpha   90.00
_cell.angle_beta   90.00
_cell.angle_gamma   90.00
#
_symmetry.space_group_name_H-M   'P 1'
#
loop_
_entity.id
_entity.type
_entity.pdbx_description
1 polymer ?
#
loop_
_entity_poly.entity_id
_entity_poly.type
_entity_poly.pdbx_seq_one_letter_code
_entity_poly.pdbx_strand_id
1 'polypeptide(L)'
;MPHKPRFVVAMLARAVAGLRLTARPVVRVTSAAFSTSAKGDDSKKPVEDDDETDPDTWLGFNGDLDAATEDGTATWLQAVRTVIDLKEEEKLEARRKRQEAHAALQITRVVEIDELGRAYGTGRRKTSNARVWIKPAAEEGKGTVRVNKMDMVDYFTRDTHRHELLLPFLEIKRLGHFDVMANVRGGGLSGQAGAVRHGISRALEKYNPDYRVPLKKAGFMTRDPRMVERKKPGQKKARKQFQWVKR
;
A
#
# COMPACT_ATOMS: atom_id res chain seq x y z
N MET A 1 -75.51 9.09 -10.77
CA MET A 1 -75.27 9.35 -12.20
C MET A 1 -73.91 10.02 -12.36
N PRO A 2 -73.05 9.55 -13.28
CA PRO A 2 -71.65 9.94 -13.38
C PRO A 2 -71.43 11.04 -14.43
N HIS A 3 -70.45 11.92 -14.21
CA HIS A 3 -69.85 12.70 -15.30
C HIS A 3 -68.33 12.54 -15.29
N LYS A 4 -67.83 11.89 -16.34
CA LYS A 4 -66.42 11.90 -16.78
C LYS A 4 -66.19 13.11 -17.67
N PRO A 5 -64.93 13.53 -17.85
CA PRO A 5 -64.46 13.84 -19.19
C PRO A 5 -63.35 12.87 -19.62
N ARG A 6 -63.62 12.23 -20.77
CA ARG A 6 -62.67 11.57 -21.65
C ARG A 6 -61.80 12.65 -22.29
N PHE A 7 -60.48 12.46 -22.45
CA PHE A 7 -59.77 12.87 -23.67
C PHE A 7 -58.40 12.16 -23.76
N VAL A 8 -58.32 11.30 -24.78
CA VAL A 8 -57.18 11.02 -25.67
C VAL A 8 -55.94 10.31 -25.11
N VAL A 9 -55.90 9.05 -25.52
CA VAL A 9 -54.75 8.17 -25.71
C VAL A 9 -53.71 8.84 -26.62
N ALA A 10 -52.48 8.98 -26.12
CA ALA A 10 -51.30 9.07 -26.97
C ALA A 10 -50.32 7.98 -26.53
N MET A 11 -50.25 6.94 -27.36
CA MET A 11 -49.17 5.96 -27.38
C MET A 11 -47.82 6.68 -27.45
N LEU A 12 -46.97 6.48 -26.43
CA LEU A 12 -45.53 6.52 -26.63
C LEU A 12 -44.94 5.23 -26.06
N ALA A 13 -44.92 4.20 -26.90
CA ALA A 13 -44.14 3.01 -26.66
C ALA A 13 -42.66 3.38 -26.76
N ARG A 14 -41.95 3.40 -25.61
CA ARG A 14 -40.49 3.45 -25.61
C ARG A 14 -39.95 2.40 -24.66
N ALA A 15 -39.60 1.27 -25.26
CA ALA A 15 -38.65 0.25 -24.86
C ALA A 15 -38.35 0.12 -23.35
N VAL A 16 -39.06 -0.81 -22.70
CA VAL A 16 -38.53 -1.51 -21.52
C VAL A 16 -37.40 -2.42 -22.00
N ALA A 17 -36.21 -1.85 -22.16
CA ALA A 17 -35.00 -2.64 -22.26
C ALA A 17 -34.68 -3.12 -20.84
N GLY A 18 -35.09 -4.35 -20.55
CA GLY A 18 -34.67 -5.07 -19.36
C GLY A 18 -33.15 -5.05 -19.29
N LEU A 19 -32.62 -4.26 -18.37
CA LEU A 19 -31.23 -4.34 -17.95
C LEU A 19 -31.09 -5.67 -17.22
N ARG A 20 -30.90 -6.74 -18.00
CA ARG A 20 -30.40 -8.02 -17.49
C ARG A 20 -29.16 -7.67 -16.67
N LEU A 21 -29.22 -7.96 -15.38
CA LEU A 21 -28.06 -8.15 -14.52
C LEU A 21 -27.18 -9.22 -15.16
N THR A 22 -26.39 -8.85 -16.14
CA THR A 22 -25.26 -9.66 -16.59
C THR A 22 -24.27 -9.57 -15.44
N ALA A 23 -24.26 -10.62 -14.62
CA ALA A 23 -23.22 -10.88 -13.64
C ALA A 23 -21.87 -10.55 -14.30
N ARG A 24 -21.21 -9.50 -13.81
CA ARG A 24 -19.82 -9.24 -14.19
C ARG A 24 -19.03 -10.47 -13.77
N PRO A 25 -18.25 -11.09 -14.66
CA PRO A 25 -17.48 -12.25 -14.27
C PRO A 25 -16.49 -11.82 -13.19
N VAL A 26 -16.60 -12.46 -12.02
CA VAL A 26 -15.54 -12.47 -11.02
C VAL A 26 -14.34 -13.08 -11.72
N VAL A 27 -13.37 -12.24 -12.07
CA VAL A 27 -12.09 -12.70 -12.63
C VAL A 27 -11.38 -13.44 -11.50
N ARG A 28 -11.59 -14.76 -11.46
CA ARG A 28 -10.71 -15.70 -10.78
C ARG A 28 -9.33 -15.48 -11.40
N VAL A 29 -8.41 -14.93 -10.62
CA VAL A 29 -6.99 -14.97 -10.94
C VAL A 29 -6.57 -16.43 -10.87
N THR A 30 -6.75 -17.16 -11.98
CA THR A 30 -6.05 -18.42 -12.19
C THR A 30 -4.58 -18.08 -12.28
N SER A 31 -3.79 -18.65 -11.37
CA SER A 31 -2.34 -18.66 -11.42
C SER A 31 -1.89 -19.33 -12.72
N ALA A 32 -1.80 -18.55 -13.79
CA ALA A 32 -1.12 -18.94 -15.00
C ALA A 32 0.38 -18.97 -14.69
N ALA A 33 0.97 -20.08 -15.13
CA ALA A 33 2.38 -20.43 -15.12
C ALA A 33 3.33 -19.24 -14.93
N PHE A 34 4.16 -19.37 -13.89
CA PHE A 34 5.43 -18.68 -13.77
C PHE A 34 6.33 -19.20 -14.90
N SER A 35 6.09 -18.76 -16.13
CA SER A 35 7.04 -18.92 -17.22
C SER A 35 8.24 -18.06 -16.85
N THR A 36 9.36 -18.72 -16.66
CA THR A 36 10.69 -18.15 -16.52
C THR A 36 10.86 -16.99 -17.49
N SER A 37 10.71 -15.75 -17.00
CA SER A 37 11.21 -14.58 -17.71
C SER A 37 12.70 -14.79 -17.81
N ALA A 38 13.15 -15.13 -19.01
CA ALA A 38 14.53 -15.10 -19.40
C ALA A 38 15.11 -13.81 -18.85
N LYS A 39 16.21 -13.97 -18.12
CA LYS A 39 17.12 -12.92 -17.73
C LYS A 39 17.39 -12.13 -19.02
N GLY A 40 16.80 -10.95 -19.14
CA GLY A 40 17.15 -10.04 -20.22
C GLY A 40 18.64 -9.83 -20.08
N ASP A 41 19.37 -10.25 -21.09
CA ASP A 41 20.81 -10.04 -21.19
C ASP A 41 21.10 -8.58 -20.88
N ASP A 42 21.75 -8.34 -19.74
CA ASP A 42 22.65 -7.22 -19.56
C ASP A 42 23.81 -7.45 -20.57
N SER A 43 23.49 -7.33 -21.86
CA SER A 43 24.44 -6.99 -22.88
C SER A 43 24.78 -5.53 -22.63
N LYS A 44 25.60 -5.33 -21.60
CA LYS A 44 26.59 -4.27 -21.57
C LYS A 44 27.25 -4.37 -22.94
N LYS A 45 26.82 -3.51 -23.88
CA LYS A 45 27.54 -3.34 -25.13
C LYS A 45 29.02 -3.19 -24.74
N PRO A 46 29.96 -3.85 -25.42
CA PRO A 46 31.35 -3.49 -25.25
C PRO A 46 31.39 -1.99 -25.50
N VAL A 47 31.74 -1.24 -24.45
CA VAL A 47 32.26 0.10 -24.69
C VAL A 47 33.59 -0.22 -25.34
N GLU A 48 33.66 -0.03 -26.64
CA GLU A 48 34.92 -0.01 -27.36
C GLU A 48 35.74 1.09 -26.69
N ASP A 49 36.76 0.68 -25.94
CA ASP A 49 37.80 1.57 -25.43
C ASP A 49 38.70 1.95 -26.62
N ASP A 50 38.14 2.67 -27.59
CA ASP A 50 38.91 3.39 -28.59
C ASP A 50 39.35 4.70 -27.95
N ASP A 51 40.43 4.61 -27.16
CA ASP A 51 41.20 5.75 -26.68
C ASP A 51 41.98 6.41 -27.85
N GLU A 52 41.29 6.79 -28.93
CA GLU A 52 41.76 7.85 -29.84
C GLU A 52 41.11 9.15 -29.40
N THR A 53 41.53 9.60 -28.22
CA THR A 53 41.25 10.96 -27.76
C THR A 53 42.25 11.89 -28.44
N ASP A 54 41.92 12.36 -29.64
CA ASP A 54 42.59 13.53 -30.22
C ASP A 54 42.47 14.68 -29.20
N PRO A 55 43.59 15.26 -28.71
CA PRO A 55 43.58 16.27 -27.65
C PRO A 55 42.84 17.56 -28.03
N ASP A 56 42.48 17.71 -29.30
CA ASP A 56 41.78 18.86 -29.86
C ASP A 56 40.25 18.64 -29.98
N THR A 57 39.73 17.44 -29.70
CA THR A 57 38.29 17.13 -29.79
C THR A 57 37.60 17.25 -28.43
N TRP A 58 37.60 18.45 -27.87
CA TRP A 58 36.96 18.72 -26.58
C TRP A 58 35.43 18.77 -26.73
N LEU A 59 34.73 17.80 -26.12
CA LEU A 59 33.25 17.72 -26.03
C LEU A 59 32.49 17.67 -27.38
N GLY A 60 33.12 17.16 -28.45
CA GLY A 60 32.45 16.97 -29.75
C GLY A 60 32.13 18.27 -30.50
N PHE A 61 32.87 19.36 -30.22
CA PHE A 61 32.74 20.64 -30.91
C PHE A 61 33.75 20.74 -32.08
N ASN A 62 33.28 20.56 -33.32
CA ASN A 62 34.10 20.65 -34.54
C ASN A 62 34.10 22.08 -35.13
N GLY A 63 34.35 23.10 -34.30
CA GLY A 63 34.34 24.50 -34.72
C GLY A 63 35.44 25.32 -34.07
N ASP A 64 35.72 26.50 -34.63
CA ASP A 64 36.74 27.42 -34.11
C ASP A 64 36.34 27.95 -32.73
N LEU A 65 37.19 27.69 -31.73
CA LEU A 65 37.01 28.10 -30.32
C LEU A 65 36.91 29.62 -30.14
N ASP A 66 37.49 30.38 -31.08
CA ASP A 66 37.56 31.84 -31.07
C ASP A 66 36.49 32.53 -31.95
N ALA A 67 35.65 31.76 -32.63
CA ALA A 67 34.56 32.32 -33.42
C ALA A 67 33.45 32.87 -32.49
N ALA A 68 33.16 34.16 -32.61
CA ALA A 68 32.08 34.83 -31.88
C ALA A 68 30.84 34.97 -32.77
N THR A 69 29.66 34.70 -32.20
CA THR A 69 28.37 34.97 -32.85
C THR A 69 28.14 36.49 -32.92
N GLU A 70 27.19 36.96 -33.74
CA GLU A 70 26.89 38.39 -33.95
C GLU A 70 26.62 39.18 -32.64
N ASP A 71 26.24 38.49 -31.58
CA ASP A 71 26.00 39.04 -30.23
C ASP A 71 27.26 39.08 -29.31
N GLY A 72 28.44 38.72 -29.83
CA GLY A 72 29.72 38.80 -29.11
C GLY A 72 30.00 37.65 -28.13
N THR A 73 29.19 36.59 -28.10
CA THR A 73 29.43 35.38 -27.31
C THR A 73 30.18 34.33 -28.12
N ALA A 74 31.15 33.65 -27.50
CA ALA A 74 31.91 32.58 -28.14
C ALA A 74 31.00 31.38 -28.47
N THR A 75 31.15 30.84 -29.68
CA THR A 75 30.26 29.81 -30.25
C THR A 75 30.24 28.52 -29.39
N TRP A 76 31.34 28.21 -28.71
CA TRP A 76 31.43 27.05 -27.81
C TRP A 76 30.57 27.20 -26.52
N LEU A 77 30.36 28.42 -26.00
CA LEU A 77 29.49 28.65 -24.84
C LEU A 77 28.01 28.42 -25.16
N GLN A 78 27.60 28.78 -26.37
CA GLN A 78 26.24 28.52 -26.86
C GLN A 78 26.00 27.01 -27.04
N ALA A 79 26.99 26.28 -27.53
CA ALA A 79 26.95 24.82 -27.65
C ALA A 79 26.91 24.10 -26.27
N VAL A 80 27.65 24.57 -25.27
CA VAL A 80 27.55 24.03 -23.91
C VAL A 80 26.17 24.29 -23.30
N ARG A 81 25.58 25.47 -23.57
CA ARG A 81 24.24 25.80 -23.10
C ARG A 81 23.18 24.89 -23.71
N THR A 82 23.22 24.64 -25.01
CA THR A 82 22.29 23.69 -25.65
C THR A 82 22.46 22.26 -25.13
N VAL A 83 23.68 21.81 -24.85
CA VAL A 83 23.92 20.49 -24.24
C VAL A 83 23.39 20.41 -22.80
N ILE A 84 23.50 21.49 -22.02
CA ILE A 84 22.90 21.58 -20.69
C ILE A 84 21.37 21.54 -20.81
N ASP A 85 20.79 22.32 -21.71
CA ASP A 85 19.35 22.38 -21.97
C ASP A 85 18.80 20.99 -22.38
N LEU A 86 19.48 20.29 -23.30
CA LEU A 86 19.13 18.91 -23.72
C LEU A 86 19.23 17.91 -22.55
N LYS A 87 20.28 17.97 -21.73
CA LYS A 87 20.42 17.13 -20.53
C LYS A 87 19.36 17.43 -19.48
N GLU A 88 18.90 18.68 -19.38
CA GLU A 88 17.81 19.08 -18.50
C GLU A 88 16.45 18.56 -18.98
N GLU A 89 16.20 18.62 -20.29
CA GLU A 89 15.03 18.03 -20.93
C GLU A 89 14.96 16.50 -20.70
N GLU A 90 16.07 15.78 -20.94
CA GLU A 90 16.15 14.33 -20.66
C GLU A 90 15.86 14.01 -19.19
N LYS A 91 16.35 14.82 -18.25
CA LYS A 91 16.06 14.67 -16.81
C LYS A 91 14.58 14.94 -16.50
N LEU A 92 13.97 15.94 -17.14
CA LEU A 92 12.54 16.25 -16.98
C LEU A 92 11.68 15.12 -17.54
N GLU A 93 12.02 14.57 -18.69
CA GLU A 93 11.34 13.41 -19.28
C GLU A 93 11.49 12.16 -18.42
N ALA A 94 12.69 11.89 -17.91
CA ALA A 94 12.93 10.78 -16.98
C ALA A 94 12.13 10.96 -15.69
N ARG A 95 12.03 12.19 -15.16
CA ARG A 95 11.18 12.52 -14.00
C ARG A 95 9.70 12.32 -14.31
N ARG A 96 9.23 12.72 -15.50
CA ARG A 96 7.85 12.53 -15.97
C ARG A 96 7.53 11.04 -16.11
N LYS A 97 8.38 10.26 -16.77
CA LYS A 97 8.26 8.79 -16.88
C LYS A 97 8.24 8.12 -15.50
N ARG A 98 9.06 8.57 -14.55
CA ARG A 98 9.02 8.08 -13.15
C ARG A 98 7.71 8.44 -12.45
N GLN A 99 7.19 9.66 -12.65
CA GLN A 99 5.90 10.09 -12.10
C GLN A 99 4.73 9.32 -12.70
N GLU A 100 4.72 9.14 -14.02
CA GLU A 100 3.74 8.34 -14.75
C GLU A 100 3.79 6.87 -14.31
N ALA A 101 4.98 6.29 -14.17
CA ALA A 101 5.15 4.94 -13.64
C ALA A 101 4.64 4.83 -12.19
N HIS A 102 4.95 5.79 -11.32
CA HIS A 102 4.45 5.80 -9.94
C HIS A 102 2.93 6.01 -9.86
N ALA A 103 2.36 6.85 -10.74
CA ALA A 103 0.93 7.08 -10.85
C ALA A 103 0.21 5.84 -11.38
N ALA A 104 0.76 5.16 -12.40
CA ALA A 104 0.22 3.92 -12.95
C ALA A 104 0.26 2.77 -11.92
N LEU A 105 1.23 2.78 -11.00
CA LEU A 105 1.31 1.83 -9.88
C LEU A 105 0.35 2.15 -8.73
N GLN A 106 -0.39 3.27 -8.77
CA GLN A 106 -1.37 3.58 -7.72
C GLN A 106 -2.56 2.63 -7.81
N ILE A 107 -2.58 1.67 -6.89
CA ILE A 107 -3.69 0.74 -6.72
C ILE A 107 -4.90 1.53 -6.19
N THR A 108 -5.96 1.61 -7.00
CA THR A 108 -7.29 2.06 -6.56
C THR A 108 -7.83 1.10 -5.52
N ARG A 109 -7.98 1.55 -4.28
CA ARG A 109 -8.50 0.72 -3.18
C ARG A 109 -10.01 0.88 -3.10
N VAL A 110 -10.71 -0.26 -3.11
CA VAL A 110 -12.17 -0.32 -3.05
C VAL A 110 -12.60 -0.57 -1.61
N VAL A 111 -13.74 0.00 -1.24
CA VAL A 111 -14.40 -0.25 0.05
C VAL A 111 -14.97 -1.67 0.03
N GLU A 112 -14.57 -2.50 0.99
CA GLU A 112 -15.04 -3.89 1.14
C GLU A 112 -15.86 -4.01 2.44
N ILE A 113 -17.19 -3.97 2.30
CA ILE A 113 -18.14 -4.05 3.41
C ILE A 113 -19.09 -5.23 3.18
N ASP A 114 -19.34 -6.02 4.23
CA ASP A 114 -20.30 -7.12 4.24
C ASP A 114 -21.75 -6.60 4.17
N GLU A 115 -22.72 -7.47 3.86
CA GLU A 115 -24.17 -7.18 3.85
C GLU A 115 -24.67 -6.53 5.16
N LEU A 116 -24.02 -6.83 6.28
CA LEU A 116 -24.33 -6.32 7.62
C LEU A 116 -23.63 -4.99 7.96
N GLY A 117 -23.01 -4.34 6.97
CA GLY A 117 -22.30 -3.07 7.17
C GLY A 117 -20.98 -3.21 7.94
N ARG A 118 -20.37 -4.41 7.93
CA ARG A 118 -19.16 -4.71 8.70
C ARG A 118 -17.95 -4.84 7.79
N ALA A 119 -16.81 -4.33 8.23
CA ALA A 119 -15.53 -4.54 7.55
C ALA A 119 -14.71 -5.63 8.24
N TYR A 120 -14.15 -6.56 7.45
CA TYR A 120 -13.39 -7.70 7.95
C TYR A 120 -11.87 -7.47 7.91
N GLY A 121 -11.19 -7.69 9.03
CA GLY A 121 -9.74 -7.60 9.16
C GLY A 121 -9.14 -8.86 9.79
N THR A 122 -7.94 -9.25 9.33
CA THR A 122 -7.18 -10.36 9.94
C THR A 122 -5.83 -9.86 10.45
N GLY A 123 -5.56 -10.12 11.72
CA GLY A 123 -4.34 -9.73 12.42
C GLY A 123 -3.50 -10.92 12.88
N ARG A 124 -2.17 -10.83 12.83
CA ARG A 124 -1.26 -11.90 13.30
C ARG A 124 -0.02 -11.31 13.96
N ARG A 125 0.39 -11.86 15.11
CA ARG A 125 1.64 -11.53 15.80
C ARG A 125 2.14 -12.75 16.54
N LYS A 126 3.42 -13.10 16.35
CA LYS A 126 3.99 -14.37 16.84
C LYS A 126 3.11 -15.55 16.41
N THR A 127 2.55 -16.29 17.37
CA THR A 127 1.63 -17.42 17.18
C THR A 127 0.15 -17.04 17.35
N SER A 128 -0.17 -15.77 17.67
CA SER A 128 -1.53 -15.29 17.85
C SER A 128 -2.16 -14.87 16.52
N ASN A 129 -3.40 -15.28 16.33
CA ASN A 129 -4.23 -14.93 15.17
C ASN A 129 -5.54 -14.28 15.65
N ALA A 130 -5.89 -13.15 15.04
CA ALA A 130 -7.07 -12.36 15.35
C ALA A 130 -7.93 -12.18 14.10
N ARG A 131 -9.21 -12.51 14.20
CA ARG A 131 -10.25 -12.18 13.23
C ARG A 131 -11.07 -11.04 13.82
N VAL A 132 -11.11 -9.91 13.12
CA VAL A 132 -11.71 -8.67 13.61
C VAL A 132 -12.79 -8.24 12.63
N TRP A 133 -13.93 -7.86 13.17
CA TRP A 133 -14.99 -7.20 12.44
C TRP A 133 -15.21 -5.82 13.06
N ILE A 134 -15.31 -4.81 12.20
CA ILE A 134 -15.62 -3.45 12.61
C ILE A 134 -16.98 -3.06 12.03
N LYS A 135 -17.80 -2.42 12.85
CA LYS A 135 -19.06 -1.78 12.44
C LYS A 135 -19.01 -0.31 12.87
N PRO A 136 -19.60 0.64 12.13
CA PRO A 136 -19.89 1.96 12.69
C PRO A 136 -20.78 1.80 13.94
N ALA A 137 -20.47 2.54 14.99
CA ALA A 137 -21.26 2.51 16.22
C ALA A 137 -22.68 3.04 15.94
N ALA A 138 -23.67 2.47 16.64
CA ALA A 138 -25.07 2.91 16.52
C ALA A 138 -25.28 4.30 17.16
N GLU A 139 -24.53 4.60 18.22
CA GLU A 139 -24.50 5.89 18.91
C GLU A 139 -23.10 6.48 18.75
N GLU A 140 -22.99 7.69 18.24
CA GLU A 140 -21.71 8.40 18.15
C GLU A 140 -21.16 8.63 19.56
N GLY A 141 -19.97 8.09 19.85
CA GLY A 141 -19.29 8.26 21.13
C GLY A 141 -19.30 7.02 22.03
N LYS A 142 -20.08 5.97 21.72
CA LYS A 142 -20.14 4.72 22.51
C LYS A 142 -19.63 3.50 21.75
N GLY A 143 -18.43 3.62 21.19
CA GLY A 143 -17.75 2.49 20.54
C GLY A 143 -17.37 1.39 21.53
N THR A 144 -17.95 0.20 21.36
CA THR A 144 -17.70 -0.95 22.23
C THR A 144 -16.68 -1.90 21.62
N VAL A 145 -15.67 -2.33 22.39
CA VAL A 145 -14.66 -3.30 21.95
C VAL A 145 -14.83 -4.61 22.71
N ARG A 146 -15.26 -5.66 22.00
CA ARG A 146 -15.45 -7.01 22.54
C ARG A 146 -14.43 -7.99 21.98
N VAL A 147 -13.79 -8.75 22.87
CA VAL A 147 -12.79 -9.77 22.55
C VAL A 147 -13.26 -11.12 23.09
N ASN A 148 -13.45 -12.10 22.19
CA ASN A 148 -13.92 -13.45 22.55
C ASN A 148 -15.17 -13.45 23.46
N LYS A 149 -16.14 -12.57 23.17
CA LYS A 149 -17.40 -12.38 23.92
C LYS A 149 -17.26 -11.69 25.30
N MET A 150 -16.06 -11.29 25.70
CA MET A 150 -15.81 -10.48 26.89
C MET A 150 -15.47 -9.05 26.49
N ASP A 151 -15.61 -8.09 27.41
CA ASP A 151 -15.20 -6.72 27.17
C ASP A 151 -13.66 -6.59 27.22
N MET A 152 -13.15 -5.57 26.53
CA MET A 152 -11.70 -5.32 26.43
C MET A 152 -11.03 -5.15 27.79
N VAL A 153 -11.72 -4.53 28.75
CA VAL A 153 -11.18 -4.24 30.10
C VAL A 153 -10.97 -5.53 30.89
N ASP A 154 -11.92 -6.45 30.81
CA ASP A 154 -11.86 -7.73 31.52
C ASP A 154 -10.86 -8.69 30.87
N TYR A 155 -10.81 -8.70 29.52
CA TYR A 155 -9.92 -9.59 28.79
C TYR A 155 -8.45 -9.17 28.92
N PHE A 156 -8.17 -7.87 28.80
CA PHE A 156 -6.83 -7.32 28.92
C PHE A 156 -6.65 -6.61 30.26
N THR A 157 -6.12 -7.34 31.23
CA THR A 157 -5.90 -6.84 32.59
C THR A 157 -4.91 -5.67 32.67
N ARG A 158 -3.89 -5.65 31.80
CA ARG A 158 -2.85 -4.61 31.76
C ARG A 158 -3.24 -3.45 30.84
N ASP A 159 -3.00 -2.22 31.30
CA ASP A 159 -3.22 -1.01 30.52
C ASP A 159 -2.44 -0.94 29.22
N THR A 160 -1.20 -1.47 29.22
CA THR A 160 -0.38 -1.49 28.01
C THR A 160 -1.08 -2.23 26.86
N HIS A 161 -1.80 -3.31 27.15
CA HIS A 161 -2.53 -4.07 26.14
C HIS A 161 -3.78 -3.31 25.69
N ARG A 162 -4.53 -2.70 26.61
CA ARG A 162 -5.67 -1.83 26.27
C ARG A 162 -5.25 -0.68 25.37
N HIS A 163 -4.15 -0.02 25.69
CA HIS A 163 -3.59 1.08 24.91
C HIS A 163 -3.21 0.62 23.49
N GLU A 164 -2.58 -0.55 23.34
CA GLU A 164 -2.23 -1.10 22.02
C GLU A 164 -3.45 -1.27 21.09
N LEU A 165 -4.62 -1.60 21.62
CA LEU A 165 -5.86 -1.74 20.84
C LEU A 165 -6.41 -0.38 20.39
N LEU A 166 -6.21 0.67 21.20
CA LEU A 166 -6.74 2.01 20.96
C LEU A 166 -5.89 2.84 19.99
N LEU A 167 -4.58 2.57 19.89
CA LEU A 167 -3.65 3.24 18.99
C LEU A 167 -4.16 3.49 17.54
N PRO A 168 -4.72 2.50 16.81
CA PRO A 168 -5.20 2.74 15.45
C PRO A 168 -6.38 3.73 15.38
N PHE A 169 -7.21 3.81 16.42
CA PHE A 169 -8.30 4.77 16.50
C PHE A 169 -7.82 6.17 16.84
N LEU A 170 -6.79 6.26 17.70
CA LEU A 170 -6.13 7.52 18.04
C LEU A 170 -5.48 8.15 16.80
N GLU A 171 -4.81 7.35 15.98
CA GLU A 171 -4.13 7.81 14.77
C GLU A 171 -5.10 8.39 13.72
N ILE A 172 -6.29 7.79 13.59
CA ILE A 172 -7.36 8.30 12.70
C ILE A 172 -8.14 9.45 13.37
N LYS A 173 -7.86 9.75 14.65
CA LYS A 173 -8.60 10.73 15.46
C LYS A 173 -10.10 10.44 15.53
N ARG A 174 -10.46 9.15 15.56
CA ARG A 174 -11.86 8.66 15.62
C ARG A 174 -12.01 7.63 16.74
N LEU A 175 -11.84 8.10 17.97
CA LEU A 175 -12.13 7.32 19.17
C LEU A 175 -13.65 7.23 19.38
N GLY A 176 -14.17 6.03 19.68
CA GLY A 176 -15.58 5.84 20.02
C GLY A 176 -16.57 5.82 18.85
N HIS A 177 -16.12 5.89 17.59
CA HIS A 177 -17.00 5.84 16.41
C HIS A 177 -17.29 4.42 15.90
N PHE A 178 -16.57 3.42 16.41
CA PHE A 178 -16.59 2.07 15.86
C PHE A 178 -16.84 1.04 16.96
N ASP A 179 -17.71 0.08 16.64
CA ASP A 179 -17.87 -1.16 17.40
C ASP A 179 -16.94 -2.23 16.84
N VAL A 180 -16.19 -2.89 17.72
CA VAL A 180 -15.20 -3.89 17.36
C VAL A 180 -15.57 -5.23 17.96
N MET A 181 -15.70 -6.24 17.11
CA MET A 181 -15.82 -7.63 17.52
C MET A 181 -14.56 -8.38 17.09
N ALA A 182 -13.79 -8.85 18.06
CA ALA A 182 -12.56 -9.59 17.81
C ALA A 182 -12.65 -11.02 18.35
N ASN A 183 -12.33 -11.99 17.50
CA ASN A 183 -12.12 -13.38 17.87
C ASN A 183 -10.62 -13.70 17.76
N VAL A 184 -9.99 -14.05 18.89
CA VAL A 184 -8.54 -14.22 18.98
C VAL A 184 -8.20 -15.60 19.50
N ARG A 185 -7.21 -16.26 18.88
CA ARG A 185 -6.73 -17.58 19.28
C ARG A 185 -5.20 -17.65 19.22
N GLY A 186 -4.64 -18.47 20.11
CA GLY A 186 -3.20 -18.77 20.18
C GLY A 186 -2.32 -17.71 20.85
N GLY A 187 -1.08 -18.10 21.15
CA GLY A 187 -0.07 -17.26 21.82
C GLY A 187 -0.46 -16.86 23.25
N GLY A 188 -0.08 -15.66 23.67
CA GLY A 188 -0.44 -15.09 24.98
C GLY A 188 -0.94 -13.66 24.86
N LEU A 189 -1.39 -13.06 25.97
CA LEU A 189 -2.11 -11.76 25.98
C LEU A 189 -1.41 -10.64 25.20
N SER A 190 -0.09 -10.47 25.38
CA SER A 190 0.69 -9.46 24.63
C SER A 190 0.78 -9.75 23.13
N GLY A 191 0.86 -11.02 22.74
CA GLY A 191 0.81 -11.41 21.32
C GLY A 191 -0.57 -11.16 20.72
N GLN A 192 -1.61 -11.43 21.50
CA GLN A 192 -3.00 -11.24 21.11
C GLN A 192 -3.35 -9.75 20.95
N ALA A 193 -2.95 -8.89 21.87
CA ALA A 193 -3.18 -7.44 21.78
C ALA A 193 -2.62 -6.84 20.48
N GLY A 194 -1.35 -7.11 20.18
CA GLY A 194 -0.74 -6.66 18.93
C GLY A 194 -1.32 -7.32 17.67
N ALA A 195 -1.85 -8.55 17.77
CA ALA A 195 -2.59 -9.16 16.67
C ALA A 195 -3.93 -8.45 16.43
N VAL A 196 -4.68 -8.11 17.49
CA VAL A 196 -5.93 -7.36 17.38
C VAL A 196 -5.69 -5.97 16.79
N ARG A 197 -4.66 -5.25 17.26
CA ARG A 197 -4.24 -3.96 16.69
C ARG A 197 -4.03 -4.01 15.17
N HIS A 198 -3.33 -5.04 14.71
CA HIS A 198 -3.08 -5.25 13.28
C HIS A 198 -4.38 -5.59 12.52
N GLY A 199 -5.26 -6.38 13.13
CA GLY A 199 -6.58 -6.72 12.57
C GLY A 199 -7.50 -5.51 12.43
N ILE A 200 -7.57 -4.67 13.47
CA ILE A 200 -8.34 -3.41 13.46
C ILE A 200 -7.88 -2.50 12.33
N SER A 201 -6.56 -2.32 12.18
CA SER A 201 -5.98 -1.46 11.13
C SER A 201 -6.37 -1.91 9.72
N ARG A 202 -6.42 -3.23 9.48
CA ARG A 202 -6.83 -3.80 8.18
C ARG A 202 -8.34 -3.68 7.94
N ALA A 203 -9.15 -3.82 8.98
CA ALA A 203 -10.59 -3.61 8.87
C ALA A 203 -10.91 -2.14 8.57
N LEU A 204 -10.18 -1.19 9.17
CA LEU A 204 -10.34 0.24 8.92
C LEU A 204 -9.98 0.65 7.49
N GLU A 205 -8.90 0.10 6.92
CA GLU A 205 -8.55 0.32 5.50
C GLU A 205 -9.68 -0.11 4.55
N LYS A 206 -10.32 -1.26 4.84
CA LYS A 206 -11.40 -1.80 4.02
C LYS A 206 -12.69 -1.01 4.16
N TYR A 207 -12.93 -0.44 5.34
CA TYR A 207 -14.07 0.43 5.58
C TYR A 207 -13.94 1.75 4.84
N ASN A 208 -12.78 2.41 4.95
CA ASN A 208 -12.46 3.60 4.16
C ASN A 208 -10.98 3.57 3.74
N PRO A 209 -10.69 3.58 2.42
CA PRO A 209 -9.33 3.51 1.90
C PRO A 209 -8.44 4.71 2.30
N ASP A 210 -9.03 5.84 2.69
CA ASP A 210 -8.30 7.05 3.09
C ASP A 210 -7.53 6.86 4.40
N TYR A 211 -8.05 6.03 5.31
CA TYR A 211 -7.42 5.76 6.61
C TYR A 211 -6.11 4.98 6.49
N ARG A 212 -5.82 4.42 5.33
CA ARG A 212 -4.55 3.72 5.13
C ARG A 212 -3.33 4.61 5.27
N VAL A 213 -3.38 5.83 4.73
CA VAL A 213 -2.20 6.71 4.71
C VAL A 213 -1.69 6.97 6.14
N PRO A 214 -2.53 7.41 7.10
CA PRO A 214 -2.07 7.59 8.48
C PRO A 214 -1.67 6.26 9.14
N LEU A 215 -2.47 5.18 8.98
CA LEU A 215 -2.16 3.88 9.58
C LEU A 215 -0.85 3.23 9.06
N LYS A 216 -0.51 3.47 7.79
CA LYS A 216 0.74 3.00 7.18
C LYS A 216 1.92 3.81 7.69
N LYS A 217 1.77 5.13 7.83
CA LYS A 217 2.80 6.01 8.41
C LYS A 217 3.12 5.62 9.86
N ALA A 218 2.09 5.33 10.66
CA ALA A 218 2.23 4.85 12.03
C ALA A 218 2.72 3.39 12.16
N GLY A 219 2.84 2.65 11.04
CA GLY A 219 3.38 1.29 11.02
C GLY A 219 2.43 0.19 11.51
N PHE A 220 1.13 0.47 11.71
CA PHE A 220 0.17 -0.55 12.20
C PHE A 220 -0.23 -1.58 11.14
N MET A 221 -0.08 -1.21 9.87
CA MET A 221 -0.34 -2.07 8.71
C MET A 221 0.75 -3.11 8.45
N THR A 222 1.93 -2.98 9.05
CA THR A 222 3.03 -3.92 8.86
C THR A 222 2.94 -5.03 9.90
N ARG A 223 3.01 -6.28 9.44
CA ARG A 223 3.08 -7.42 10.35
C ARG A 223 4.44 -7.43 11.03
N ASP A 224 4.47 -7.63 12.35
CA ASP A 224 5.73 -7.85 13.09
C ASP A 224 6.33 -9.21 12.69
N PRO A 225 7.51 -9.25 12.03
CA PRO A 225 8.12 -10.49 11.57
C PRO A 225 8.84 -11.24 12.70
N ARG A 226 9.05 -10.63 13.87
CA ARG A 226 9.85 -11.21 14.96
C ARG A 226 9.17 -12.47 15.51
N MET A 227 9.92 -13.56 15.53
CA MET A 227 9.51 -14.85 16.05
C MET A 227 10.60 -15.44 16.94
N VAL A 228 10.21 -16.37 17.81
CA VAL A 228 11.19 -17.09 18.64
C VAL A 228 12.03 -17.97 17.72
N GLU A 229 13.33 -17.70 17.70
CA GLU A 229 14.29 -18.53 16.98
C GLU A 229 14.41 -19.91 17.64
N ARG A 230 14.62 -20.94 16.83
CA ARG A 230 14.84 -22.30 17.32
C ARG A 230 16.14 -22.41 18.12
N LYS A 231 16.20 -23.37 19.04
CA LYS A 231 17.45 -23.78 19.70
C LYS A 231 18.40 -24.42 18.68
N LYS A 232 19.70 -24.15 18.80
CA LYS A 232 20.76 -24.82 18.02
C LYS A 232 21.40 -25.94 18.85
N PRO A 233 21.71 -27.12 18.27
CA PRO A 233 22.48 -28.15 18.97
C PRO A 233 23.87 -27.61 19.33
N GLY A 234 24.46 -28.10 20.43
CA GLY A 234 25.71 -27.58 20.95
C GLY A 234 25.60 -26.21 21.65
N GLN A 235 24.42 -25.59 21.70
CA GLN A 235 24.18 -24.32 22.40
C GLN A 235 23.14 -24.48 23.51
N LYS A 236 23.23 -23.65 24.56
CA LYS A 236 22.29 -23.68 25.70
C LYS A 236 20.90 -23.17 25.29
N LYS A 237 20.82 -22.13 24.45
CA LYS A 237 19.57 -21.58 23.86
C LYS A 237 19.77 -21.25 22.38
N ALA A 238 18.89 -20.45 21.76
CA ALA A 238 18.99 -20.06 20.35
C ALA A 238 20.31 -19.33 19.98
N ARG A 239 20.82 -18.49 20.90
CA ARG A 239 22.08 -17.74 20.74
C ARG A 239 23.05 -17.90 21.92
N LYS A 240 22.56 -18.33 23.09
CA LYS A 240 23.37 -18.45 24.31
C LYS A 240 24.24 -19.71 24.23
N GLN A 241 25.55 -19.51 24.24
CA GLN A 241 26.54 -20.58 24.33
C GLN A 241 26.66 -21.11 25.76
N PHE A 242 27.28 -22.29 25.90
CA PHE A 242 27.76 -22.76 27.20
C PHE A 242 28.97 -21.93 27.63
N GLN A 243 29.28 -21.97 28.93
CA GLN A 243 30.48 -21.32 29.45
C GLN A 243 31.72 -21.99 28.83
N TRP A 244 32.61 -21.20 28.24
CA TRP A 244 33.89 -21.69 27.74
C TRP A 244 34.95 -21.62 28.84
N VAL A 245 35.76 -22.67 28.98
CA VAL A 245 36.87 -22.74 29.94
C VAL A 245 38.16 -22.80 29.13
N LYS A 246 39.01 -21.78 29.28
CA LYS A 246 40.35 -21.76 28.70
C LYS A 246 41.23 -22.74 29.48
N ARG A 247 42.03 -23.54 28.78
CA ARG A 247 43.08 -24.36 29.36
C ARG A 247 44.43 -23.79 28.98
#